data_AF-A0A5J4WGL0-F1
#
_entry.id   AF-A0A5J4WGL0-F1
#
_cell.length_a   1.000
_cell.length_b   1.000
_cell.length_c   1.000
_cell.angle_alpha   90.00
_cell.angle_beta   90.00
_cell.angle_gamma   90.00
#
_symmetry.space_group_name_H-M   'P 1'
#
loop_
_entity.id
_entity.type
_entity.pdbx_description
1 polymer ?
#
loop_
_entity_poly.entity_id
_entity_poly.type
_entity_poly.pdbx_seq_one_letter_code
_entity_poly.pdbx_strand_id
1 'polypeptide(L)'
;MTSQPVVVPRNFRLLDELQEGEKLVSDNRISFGAEGDDPLLHNWSAMLYGPENTRFVGRLYSVTIYCGDNYPKEPPTIQFTTKINLPCVDAQGRVIRDRVPLLKNWEYNNTIQKSLLALHEQMVLNKQLPQPAEGATY
;
A
#
# COMPACT_ATOMS: atom_id res chain seq x y z
N MET A 1 8.83 -26.95 -27.85
CA MET A 1 9.68 -26.59 -26.70
C MET A 1 8.92 -25.55 -25.88
N THR A 2 8.25 -25.97 -24.81
CA THR A 2 7.50 -25.05 -23.94
C THR A 2 8.48 -24.35 -23.02
N SER A 3 8.68 -23.04 -23.22
CA SER A 3 9.39 -22.17 -22.28
C SER A 3 8.70 -22.29 -20.93
N GLN A 4 9.39 -22.81 -19.91
CA GLN A 4 8.86 -22.76 -18.55
C GLN A 4 8.86 -21.29 -18.10
N PRO A 5 7.75 -20.79 -17.52
CA PRO A 5 7.73 -19.43 -17.02
C PRO A 5 8.78 -19.29 -15.93
N VAL A 6 9.71 -18.35 -16.11
CA VAL A 6 10.72 -18.02 -15.10
C VAL A 6 10.00 -17.44 -13.89
N VAL A 7 10.00 -18.19 -12.77
CA VAL A 7 9.44 -17.72 -11.51
C VAL A 7 10.52 -16.92 -10.78
N VAL A 8 10.31 -15.61 -10.68
CA VAL A 8 11.19 -14.72 -9.93
C VAL A 8 11.03 -15.01 -8.43
N PRO A 9 12.12 -15.28 -7.67
CA PRO A 9 12.01 -15.50 -6.24
C PRO A 9 11.52 -14.24 -5.49
N ARG A 10 10.81 -14.44 -4.38
CA ARG A 10 10.20 -13.37 -3.56
C ARG A 10 11.17 -12.22 -3.25
N ASN A 11 12.40 -12.53 -2.82
CA ASN A 11 13.34 -11.50 -2.41
C ASN A 11 13.80 -10.65 -3.60
N PHE A 12 14.00 -11.23 -4.78
CA PHE A 12 14.32 -10.46 -5.99
C PHE A 12 13.16 -9.55 -6.37
N ARG A 13 11.91 -10.04 -6.29
CA ARG A 13 10.72 -9.23 -6.51
C ARG A 13 10.66 -8.04 -5.55
N LEU A 14 10.92 -8.26 -4.26
CA LEU A 14 10.90 -7.20 -3.25
C LEU A 14 12.06 -6.21 -3.41
N LEU A 15 13.24 -6.67 -3.85
CA LEU A 15 14.36 -5.79 -4.19
C LEU A 15 14.03 -4.90 -5.40
N ASP A 16 13.38 -5.46 -6.42
CA ASP A 16 12.93 -4.68 -7.58
C ASP A 16 11.92 -3.60 -7.15
N GLU A 17 10.95 -3.96 -6.30
CA GLU A 17 9.98 -2.99 -5.76
C GLU A 17 10.62 -1.95 -4.84
N LEU A 18 11.68 -2.29 -4.09
CA LEU A 18 12.44 -1.34 -3.28
C LEU A 18 13.13 -0.31 -4.18
N GLN A 19 13.78 -0.78 -5.24
CA GLN A 19 14.43 0.09 -6.21
C GLN A 19 13.42 0.99 -6.93
N GLU A 20 12.18 0.54 -7.13
CA GLU A 20 11.09 1.37 -7.65
C GLU A 20 10.63 2.44 -6.65
N GLY A 21 10.52 2.10 -5.36
CA GLY A 21 10.16 3.05 -4.30
C GLY A 21 11.21 4.14 -4.07
N GLU A 22 12.50 3.84 -4.30
CA GLU A 22 13.62 4.79 -4.17
C GLU A 22 13.80 5.69 -5.39
N LYS A 23 13.27 5.30 -6.56
CA LYS A 23 13.29 6.18 -7.73
C LYS A 23 12.46 7.42 -7.38
N LEU A 24 12.95 8.59 -7.81
CA LEU A 24 12.14 9.81 -7.85
C LEU A 24 11.00 9.58 -8.86
N VAL A 25 9.91 8.95 -8.40
CA VAL A 25 8.71 8.77 -9.20
C VAL A 25 8.09 10.15 -9.39
N SER A 26 7.68 10.47 -10.61
CA SER A 26 7.00 11.73 -10.94
C SER A 26 5.64 11.90 -10.24
N ASP A 27 5.13 10.83 -9.64
CA ASP A 27 3.84 10.76 -8.99
C ASP A 27 3.98 10.95 -7.48
N ASN A 28 3.97 12.21 -7.05
CA ASN A 28 4.13 12.61 -5.64
C ASN A 28 2.95 12.23 -4.71
N ARG A 29 2.03 11.36 -5.16
CA ARG A 29 0.88 10.92 -4.37
C ARG A 29 1.23 9.87 -3.33
N ILE A 30 2.26 9.06 -3.59
CA ILE A 30 2.66 7.96 -2.71
C ILE A 30 4.18 7.87 -2.60
N SER A 31 4.67 7.41 -1.45
CA SER A 31 6.05 6.95 -1.27
C SER A 31 6.05 5.69 -0.43
N PHE A 32 7.03 4.81 -0.63
CA PHE A 32 7.18 3.59 0.16
C PHE A 32 8.62 3.09 0.15
N GLY A 33 8.99 2.33 1.18
CA GLY A 33 10.32 1.75 1.32
C GLY A 33 10.35 0.68 2.40
N ALA A 34 11.39 -0.16 2.38
CA ALA A 34 11.59 -1.19 3.38
C ALA A 34 11.95 -0.57 4.74
N GLU A 35 11.51 -1.20 5.82
CA GLU A 35 11.84 -0.79 7.19
C GLU A 35 12.94 -1.66 7.80
N GLY A 36 13.93 -1.00 8.40
CA GLY A 36 15.01 -1.65 9.12
C GLY A 36 15.94 -2.47 8.22
N ASP A 37 16.73 -3.35 8.85
CA ASP A 37 17.78 -4.14 8.20
C ASP A 37 17.34 -5.58 7.93
N ASP A 38 16.03 -5.85 7.82
CA ASP A 38 15.51 -7.20 7.55
C ASP A 38 15.91 -7.65 6.13
N PRO A 39 16.80 -8.66 5.97
CA PRO A 39 17.24 -9.12 4.66
C PRO A 39 16.11 -9.78 3.85
N LEU A 40 15.01 -10.15 4.51
CA LEU A 40 13.84 -10.73 3.87
C LEU A 40 12.78 -9.69 3.50
N LEU A 41 13.00 -8.40 3.80
CA LEU A 41 12.16 -7.28 3.38
C LEU A 41 10.67 -7.51 3.73
N HIS A 42 10.37 -7.95 4.95
CA HIS A 42 8.99 -8.17 5.35
C HIS A 42 8.24 -6.87 5.61
N ASN A 43 8.87 -5.94 6.31
CA ASN A 43 8.24 -4.73 6.81
C ASN A 43 8.56 -3.55 5.90
N TRP A 44 7.54 -2.76 5.62
CA TRP A 44 7.60 -1.62 4.72
C TRP A 44 6.77 -0.48 5.29
N SER A 45 7.28 0.72 5.09
CA SER A 45 6.61 1.96 5.43
C SER A 45 6.17 2.64 4.15
N ALA A 46 5.01 3.30 4.20
CA ALA A 46 4.51 4.09 3.11
C ALA A 46 3.84 5.38 3.60
N MET A 47 3.82 6.38 2.72
CA MET A 47 3.11 7.62 2.90
C MET A 47 2.15 7.82 1.73
N LEU A 48 0.90 8.19 2.05
CA LEU A 48 -0.10 8.59 1.05
C LEU A 48 -0.40 10.08 1.25
N TYR A 49 -0.28 10.86 0.17
CA TYR A 49 -0.77 12.24 0.14
C TYR A 49 -2.26 12.25 -0.21
N GLY A 50 -3.05 12.97 0.58
CA GLY A 50 -4.48 13.05 0.38
C GLY A 50 -4.86 13.72 -0.96
N PRO A 51 -5.75 13.12 -1.77
CA PRO A 51 -6.08 13.66 -3.09
C PRO A 51 -6.73 15.04 -3.03
N GLU A 52 -6.43 15.87 -4.04
CA GLU A 52 -7.06 17.17 -4.24
C GLU A 52 -8.59 17.07 -4.41
N ASN A 53 -9.30 18.13 -4.06
CA ASN A 53 -10.77 18.20 -4.16
C ASN A 53 -11.51 17.14 -3.33
N THR A 54 -10.88 16.65 -2.26
CA THR A 54 -11.46 15.71 -1.29
C THR A 54 -11.32 16.21 0.14
N ARG A 55 -12.02 15.59 1.09
CA ARG A 55 -11.83 15.83 2.54
C ARG A 55 -10.48 15.31 3.08
N PHE A 56 -9.72 14.58 2.26
CA PHE A 56 -8.40 14.08 2.60
C PHE A 56 -7.28 15.06 2.24
N VAL A 57 -7.57 16.09 1.42
CA VAL A 57 -6.59 17.04 0.87
C VAL A 57 -5.70 17.68 1.94
N GLY A 58 -4.41 17.89 1.60
CA GLY A 58 -3.43 18.54 2.48
C GLY A 58 -2.90 17.66 3.60
N ARG A 59 -3.37 16.41 3.72
CA ARG A 59 -2.99 15.48 4.80
C ARG A 59 -2.03 14.41 4.31
N LEU A 60 -1.19 13.94 5.23
CA LEU A 60 -0.29 12.82 5.05
C LEU A 60 -0.79 11.63 5.88
N TYR A 61 -0.88 10.45 5.26
CA TYR A 61 -1.29 9.23 5.92
C TYR A 61 -0.13 8.23 5.92
N SER A 62 0.39 7.93 7.10
CA SER A 62 1.40 6.90 7.30
C SER A 62 0.76 5.52 7.34
N VAL A 63 1.38 4.57 6.64
CA VAL A 63 0.88 3.22 6.44
C VAL A 63 2.04 2.25 6.65
N THR A 64 1.80 1.17 7.39
CA THR A 64 2.70 0.02 7.48
C THR A 64 2.19 -1.10 6.59
N ILE A 65 3.12 -1.84 6.00
CA ILE A 65 2.84 -2.90 5.06
C ILE A 65 3.71 -4.10 5.42
N TYR A 66 3.10 -5.28 5.49
CA TYR A 66 3.80 -6.53 5.74
C TYR A 66 3.63 -7.48 4.56
N CYS A 67 4.76 -7.77 3.92
CA CYS A 67 4.88 -8.74 2.84
C CYS A 67 5.30 -10.09 3.44
N GLY A 68 4.35 -11.00 3.66
CA GLY A 68 4.64 -12.33 4.23
C GLY A 68 5.45 -13.23 3.30
N ASP A 69 5.83 -14.42 3.78
CA ASP A 69 6.66 -15.40 3.06
C ASP A 69 6.07 -15.83 1.70
N ASN A 70 4.75 -15.76 1.55
CA ASN A 70 4.05 -16.11 0.32
C ASN A 70 3.92 -14.95 -0.67
N TYR A 71 4.34 -13.74 -0.34
CA TYR A 71 4.33 -12.62 -1.30
C TYR A 71 5.24 -12.94 -2.51
N PRO A 72 4.87 -12.60 -3.76
CA PRO A 72 3.63 -11.94 -4.21
C PRO A 72 2.53 -12.94 -4.62
N LYS A 73 2.58 -14.22 -4.24
CA LYS A 73 1.47 -15.16 -4.48
C LYS A 73 0.24 -14.78 -3.64
N GLU A 74 0.47 -14.25 -2.45
CA GLU A 74 -0.55 -13.66 -1.58
C GLU A 74 -0.36 -12.14 -1.46
N PRO A 75 -1.45 -11.37 -1.27
CA PRO A 75 -1.37 -9.93 -1.09
C PRO A 75 -0.63 -9.56 0.19
N PRO A 76 -0.02 -8.36 0.27
CA PRO A 76 0.51 -7.86 1.52
C PRO A 76 -0.63 -7.50 2.48
N THR A 77 -0.32 -7.47 3.77
CA THR A 77 -1.23 -6.86 4.77
C THR A 77 -0.88 -5.39 4.93
N ILE A 78 -1.89 -4.54 5.08
CA ILE A 78 -1.72 -3.09 5.09
C ILE A 78 -2.48 -2.50 6.28
N GLN A 79 -1.84 -1.61 7.01
CA GLN A 79 -2.42 -0.93 8.16
C GLN A 79 -2.06 0.56 8.15
N PHE A 80 -3.06 1.41 8.30
CA PHE A 80 -2.88 2.82 8.53
C PHE A 80 -2.43 3.06 9.97
N THR A 81 -1.33 3.79 10.13
CA THR A 81 -0.89 4.33 11.43
C THR A 81 -1.62 5.65 11.70
N THR A 82 -1.79 6.48 10.68
CA THR A 82 -2.59 7.72 10.75
C THR A 82 -4.07 7.39 10.65
N LYS A 83 -4.88 7.91 11.59
CA LYS A 83 -6.34 7.76 11.58
C LYS A 83 -6.96 8.30 10.30
N ILE A 84 -7.80 7.47 9.71
CA ILE A 84 -8.51 7.76 8.46
C ILE A 84 -9.93 7.20 8.55
N ASN A 85 -10.92 7.97 8.11
CA ASN A 85 -12.28 7.46 7.94
C ASN A 85 -12.46 7.01 6.50
N LEU A 86 -12.35 5.69 6.26
CA LEU A 86 -12.46 5.07 4.95
C LEU A 86 -13.16 3.71 5.08
N PRO A 87 -14.14 3.35 4.21
CA PRO A 87 -14.91 2.13 4.40
C PRO A 87 -14.10 0.84 4.32
N CYS A 88 -12.93 0.85 3.66
CA CYS A 88 -12.03 -0.29 3.59
C CYS A 88 -11.05 -0.38 4.78
N VAL A 89 -11.19 0.45 5.81
CA VAL A 89 -10.30 0.47 6.99
C VAL A 89 -11.12 0.16 8.25
N ASP A 90 -10.61 -0.74 9.08
CA ASP A 90 -11.25 -1.10 10.35
C ASP A 90 -10.89 -0.15 11.51
N ALA A 91 -11.43 -0.40 12.70
CA ALA A 91 -11.23 0.45 13.87
C ALA A 91 -9.77 0.47 14.39
N GLN A 92 -8.92 -0.45 13.94
CA GLN A 92 -7.50 -0.53 14.28
C GLN A 92 -6.60 -0.02 13.15
N GLY A 93 -7.19 0.54 12.09
CA GLY A 93 -6.46 1.03 10.92
C GLY A 93 -6.12 -0.05 9.89
N ARG A 94 -6.53 -1.30 10.09
CA ARG A 94 -6.20 -2.39 9.16
C ARG A 94 -7.08 -2.31 7.92
N VAL A 95 -6.48 -2.52 6.76
CA VAL A 95 -7.20 -2.56 5.49
C VAL A 95 -7.95 -3.89 5.36
N ILE A 96 -9.26 -3.80 5.16
CA ILE A 96 -10.15 -4.94 4.92
C ILE A 96 -10.01 -5.35 3.45
N ARG A 97 -9.22 -6.40 3.20
CA ARG A 97 -8.91 -6.95 1.86
C ARG A 97 -10.13 -7.00 0.92
N ASP A 98 -11.25 -7.54 1.39
CA ASP A 98 -12.45 -7.75 0.57
C ASP A 98 -13.12 -6.45 0.09
N ARG A 99 -12.78 -5.31 0.69
CA ARG A 99 -13.30 -3.99 0.34
C ARG A 99 -12.40 -3.23 -0.64
N VAL A 100 -11.24 -3.78 -1.01
CA VAL A 100 -10.33 -3.20 -2.01
C VAL A 100 -10.24 -4.17 -3.20
N PRO A 101 -10.80 -3.84 -4.38
CA PRO A 101 -10.88 -4.78 -5.51
C PRO A 101 -9.56 -5.44 -5.89
N LEU A 102 -8.46 -4.67 -5.87
CA LEU A 102 -7.11 -5.16 -6.18
C LEU A 102 -6.59 -6.18 -5.16
N LEU A 103 -6.87 -5.98 -3.87
CA LEU A 103 -6.45 -6.90 -2.81
C LEU A 103 -7.37 -8.12 -2.73
N LYS A 104 -8.67 -7.94 -2.95
CA LYS A 104 -9.65 -9.02 -3.01
C LYS A 104 -9.26 -10.03 -4.09
N ASN A 105 -9.11 -9.55 -5.31
CA ASN A 105 -8.75 -10.35 -6.49
C ASN A 105 -7.26 -10.22 -6.78
N TRP A 106 -6.43 -10.61 -5.80
CA TRP A 106 -4.99 -10.48 -5.90
C TRP A 106 -4.41 -11.31 -7.05
N GLU A 107 -3.57 -10.68 -7.88
CA GLU A 107 -2.81 -11.31 -8.94
C GLU A 107 -1.31 -11.19 -8.66
N TYR A 108 -0.52 -12.16 -9.12
CA TYR A 108 0.94 -12.21 -8.92
C TYR A 108 1.69 -10.96 -9.47
N ASN A 109 1.11 -10.28 -10.46
CA ASN A 109 1.66 -9.07 -11.06
C ASN A 109 1.35 -7.79 -10.25
N ASN A 110 0.59 -7.89 -9.15
CA ASN A 110 0.31 -6.76 -8.28
C ASN A 110 1.48 -6.49 -7.33
N THR A 111 1.65 -5.23 -6.96
CA THR A 111 2.80 -4.72 -6.22
C THR A 111 2.35 -3.91 -5.01
N ILE A 112 3.29 -3.55 -4.14
CA ILE A 112 3.10 -2.58 -3.06
C ILE A 112 2.57 -1.26 -3.64
N GLN A 113 3.22 -0.75 -4.70
CA GLN A 113 2.82 0.49 -5.37
C GLN A 113 1.36 0.43 -5.85
N LYS A 114 0.96 -0.64 -6.56
CA LYS A 114 -0.42 -0.81 -7.03
C LYS A 114 -1.42 -0.88 -5.87
N SER A 115 -1.03 -1.50 -4.76
CA SER A 115 -1.86 -1.57 -3.55
C SER A 115 -2.09 -0.19 -2.94
N LEU A 116 -1.04 0.64 -2.87
CA LEU A 116 -1.12 2.02 -2.38
C LEU A 116 -1.94 2.92 -3.31
N LEU A 117 -1.79 2.77 -4.62
CA LEU A 117 -2.62 3.48 -5.60
C LEU A 117 -4.09 3.09 -5.49
N ALA A 118 -4.40 1.80 -5.29
CA ALA A 118 -5.77 1.35 -5.07
C ALA A 118 -6.39 1.96 -3.79
N LEU A 119 -5.60 2.13 -2.72
CA LEU A 119 -6.06 2.84 -1.53
C LEU A 119 -6.28 4.33 -1.77
N HIS A 120 -5.40 4.98 -2.54
CA HIS A 120 -5.57 6.37 -2.95
C HIS A 120 -6.86 6.53 -3.79
N GLU A 121 -7.18 5.60 -4.69
CA GLU A 121 -8.46 5.58 -5.41
C GLU A 121 -9.66 5.46 -4.48
N GLN A 122 -9.58 4.66 -3.41
CA GLN A 122 -10.65 4.61 -2.41
C GLN A 122 -10.87 5.97 -1.74
N MET A 123 -9.84 6.78 -1.51
CA MET A 123 -9.99 8.14 -0.99
C MET A 123 -10.74 9.05 -1.99
N VAL A 124 -10.44 8.94 -3.28
CA VAL A 124 -11.13 9.68 -4.34
C VAL A 124 -12.61 9.30 -4.43
N LEU A 125 -12.93 8.00 -4.38
CA LEU A 125 -14.30 7.50 -4.40
C LEU A 125 -15.11 7.96 -3.18
N ASN A 126 -14.45 8.11 -2.04
CA ASN A 126 -15.07 8.50 -0.77
C ASN A 126 -14.81 9.97 -0.39
N LYS A 127 -14.62 10.84 -1.39
CA LYS A 127 -14.12 12.22 -1.24
C LYS A 127 -14.85 13.13 -0.23
N GLN A 128 -16.10 12.83 0.15
CA GLN A 128 -16.90 13.65 1.06
C GLN A 128 -16.94 13.13 2.51
N LEU A 129 -16.29 12.01 2.83
CA LEU A 129 -16.34 11.46 4.19
C LEU A 129 -15.68 12.42 5.20
N PRO A 130 -16.35 12.71 6.33
CA PRO A 130 -15.76 13.50 7.39
C PRO A 130 -14.55 12.74 7.94
N GLN A 131 -13.40 13.42 8.02
CA GLN A 131 -12.17 12.81 8.50
C GLN A 131 -11.93 13.14 9.98
N PRO A 132 -11.18 12.28 10.70
CA PRO A 132 -10.69 12.57 12.04
C PRO A 132 -9.83 13.84 12.09
N ALA A 133 -9.45 14.26 13.30
CA ALA A 133 -8.45 15.31 13.48
C ALA A 133 -7.16 14.96 12.72
N GLU A 134 -6.58 15.95 12.06
CA GLU A 134 -5.35 15.77 11.30
C GLU A 134 -4.20 15.34 12.23
N GLY A 135 -3.36 14.41 11.77
CA GLY A 135 -2.25 13.86 12.56
C GLY A 135 -2.65 12.89 13.67
N ALA A 136 -3.95 12.61 13.87
CA ALA A 136 -4.37 11.59 14.82
C ALA A 136 -3.87 10.20 14.40
N THR A 137 -3.49 9.35 15.34
CA THR A 137 -3.00 7.98 15.11
C THR A 137 -3.91 6.95 15.77
N TYR A 138 -3.88 5.70 15.29
CA TYR A 138 -4.61 4.58 15.90
C TYR A 138 -4.05 4.20 17.27
#